data_AF-A0A1Y4S9H0-F1
#
_entry.id   AF-A0A1Y4S9H0-F1
#
_cell.length_a   1.000
_cell.length_b   1.000
_cell.length_c   1.000
_cell.angle_alpha   90.00
_cell.angle_beta   90.00
_cell.angle_gamma   90.00
#
_symmetry.space_group_name_H-M   'P 1'
#
loop_
_entity.id
_entity.type
_entity.pdbx_description
1 polymer ?
#
loop_
_entity_poly.entity_id
_entity_poly.type
_entity_poly.pdbx_seq_one_letter_code
_entity_poly.pdbx_strand_id
1 'polypeptide(L)'
;MPMTATMAPYTLFILDDDTPLNPREDHDCLGKMVCWHSRYSLGEKHDYDEPSDFLRNLLFSEYSSGHDRNNPVFAFLKSGKAKDARLEYNRSTREWELRENQHWSSDSDWYVSSSYAASLKDEVPDWFLDDCLSALTTGELFSLVEQMDGMVILPLYLYDHSGITMNTCGFSCPWDSGQVGWIYADKAVIEQEHGKITPEILEKVRQTLEAEVKEYDYYLTNQCYGFQLFKEDVEVDSCWGFLGEIRDVQDAVKEHLPEDCNPAIVESLQFQYEELDIDEYLERLREETEGLDCEPG
;
A
#
# COMPACT_ATOMS: atom_id res chain seq x y z
N MET A 1 15.72 16.44 -9.02
CA MET A 1 16.61 17.37 -9.77
C MET A 1 15.73 18.33 -10.54
N PRO A 2 15.99 19.64 -10.46
CA PRO A 2 15.12 20.63 -11.07
C PRO A 2 15.16 20.56 -12.60
N MET A 3 14.03 20.90 -13.22
CA MET A 3 13.89 21.06 -14.67
C MET A 3 13.44 22.47 -14.99
N THR A 4 13.94 23.04 -16.08
CA THR A 4 13.56 24.39 -16.52
C THR A 4 13.28 24.45 -18.01
N ALA A 5 12.35 25.32 -18.39
CA ALA A 5 12.02 25.64 -19.77
C ALA A 5 11.63 27.11 -19.89
N THR A 6 12.11 27.77 -20.94
CA THR A 6 11.73 29.14 -21.25
C THR A 6 11.07 29.20 -22.62
N MET A 7 9.86 29.73 -22.66
CA MET A 7 9.14 30.10 -23.87
C MET A 7 8.51 31.48 -23.64
N ALA A 8 9.23 32.52 -24.08
CA ALA A 8 8.85 33.91 -23.83
C ALA A 8 7.34 34.15 -24.09
N PRO A 9 6.63 34.80 -23.15
CA PRO A 9 7.14 35.48 -21.96
C PRO A 9 7.30 34.59 -20.72
N TYR A 10 7.09 33.27 -20.84
CA TYR A 10 7.01 32.35 -19.70
C TYR A 10 8.30 31.58 -19.45
N THR A 11 8.60 31.34 -18.17
CA THR A 11 9.64 30.44 -17.69
C THR A 11 9.01 29.47 -16.69
N LEU A 12 9.13 28.17 -16.94
CA LEU A 12 8.58 27.11 -16.10
C LEU A 12 9.71 26.37 -15.40
N PHE A 13 9.52 26.14 -14.11
CA PHE A 13 10.38 25.33 -13.25
C PHE A 13 9.57 24.15 -12.72
N ILE A 14 10.13 22.95 -12.78
CA ILE A 14 9.70 21.80 -11.96
C ILE A 14 10.80 21.53 -10.95
N LEU A 15 10.44 21.47 -9.69
CA LEU A 15 11.36 21.40 -8.56
C LEU A 15 11.02 20.19 -7.69
N ASP A 16 12.02 19.67 -6.98
CA ASP A 16 11.78 18.66 -5.95
C ASP A 16 11.04 19.32 -4.77
N ASP A 17 10.06 18.65 -4.20
CA ASP A 17 9.37 19.10 -2.99
C ASP A 17 10.18 18.65 -1.77
N ASP A 18 10.76 19.62 -1.05
CA ASP A 18 11.56 19.38 0.16
C ASP A 18 10.68 19.15 1.41
N THR A 19 9.38 19.42 1.32
CA THR A 19 8.41 19.25 2.42
C THR A 19 7.15 18.51 1.94
N PRO A 20 7.30 17.32 1.33
CA PRO A 20 6.16 16.63 0.75
C PRO A 20 5.24 16.11 1.85
N LEU A 21 3.95 16.14 1.59
CA LEU A 21 2.95 15.48 2.44
C LEU A 21 3.14 13.97 2.35
N ASN A 22 2.99 13.29 3.48
CA ASN A 22 3.06 11.84 3.56
C ASN A 22 1.68 11.26 3.23
N PRO A 23 1.52 10.49 2.12
CA PRO A 23 0.21 9.98 1.72
C PRO A 23 -0.47 9.11 2.78
N ARG A 24 0.28 8.48 3.70
CA ARG A 24 -0.29 7.64 4.76
C ARG A 24 -0.71 8.40 6.01
N GLU A 25 -0.28 9.66 6.15
CA GLU A 25 -0.61 10.50 7.31
C GLU A 25 -1.52 11.67 6.93
N ASP A 26 -1.37 12.20 5.72
CA ASP A 26 -1.97 13.45 5.28
C ASP A 26 -3.08 13.28 4.24
N HIS A 27 -3.20 12.12 3.59
CA HIS A 27 -4.25 11.86 2.58
C HIS A 27 -5.36 10.95 3.14
N ASP A 28 -6.57 11.12 2.62
CA ASP A 28 -7.70 10.24 2.90
C ASP A 28 -7.61 8.97 2.04
N CYS A 29 -6.89 7.95 2.54
CA CYS A 29 -6.77 6.66 1.89
C CYS A 29 -7.98 5.74 2.17
N LEU A 30 -8.38 4.97 1.16
CA LEU A 30 -9.35 3.87 1.29
C LEU A 30 -8.74 2.68 2.03
N GLY A 31 -7.52 2.31 1.64
CA GLY A 31 -6.80 1.18 2.22
C GLY A 31 -6.17 1.52 3.56
N LYS A 32 -6.04 0.53 4.44
CA LYS A 32 -5.21 0.59 5.64
C LYS A 32 -3.97 -0.26 5.48
N MET A 33 -2.79 0.29 5.72
CA MET A 33 -1.52 -0.43 5.69
C MET A 33 -1.09 -0.83 7.10
N VAL A 34 -0.82 -2.11 7.30
CA VAL A 34 -0.37 -2.69 8.57
C VAL A 34 0.97 -3.37 8.31
N CYS A 35 2.05 -2.85 8.91
CA CYS A 35 3.42 -3.23 8.56
C CYS A 35 4.32 -3.52 9.77
N TRP A 36 5.14 -4.56 9.65
CA TRP A 36 6.18 -4.95 10.60
C TRP A 36 7.55 -4.76 9.94
N HIS A 37 8.25 -3.69 10.32
CA HIS A 37 9.63 -3.46 9.88
C HIS A 37 10.50 -2.92 11.02
N SER A 38 11.72 -3.44 11.14
CA SER A 38 12.61 -3.13 12.28
C SER A 38 13.26 -1.74 12.20
N ARG A 39 13.37 -1.16 11.00
CA ARG A 39 14.10 0.10 10.77
C ARG A 39 13.19 1.28 10.39
N TYR A 40 12.00 1.00 9.87
CA TYR A 40 11.11 2.00 9.28
C TYR A 40 9.73 1.86 9.88
N SER A 41 9.09 2.99 10.18
CA SER A 41 7.66 3.03 10.52
C SER A 41 6.90 3.21 9.21
N LEU A 42 6.23 2.15 8.75
CA LEU A 42 5.53 2.11 7.47
C LEU A 42 4.03 1.93 7.71
N GLY A 43 3.22 2.61 6.91
CA GLY A 43 1.76 2.53 7.04
C GLY A 43 1.24 3.06 8.38
N GLU A 44 0.05 2.62 8.76
CA GLU A 44 -0.62 3.03 9.97
C GLU A 44 -0.10 2.30 11.21
N LYS A 45 -0.14 3.00 12.35
CA LYS A 45 0.23 2.45 13.64
C LYS A 45 -0.78 1.39 14.09
N HIS A 46 -0.25 0.30 14.64
CA HIS A 46 -1.02 -0.80 15.20
C HIS A 46 -0.31 -1.42 16.41
N ASP A 47 -1.06 -2.22 17.18
CA ASP A 47 -0.56 -2.87 18.41
C ASP A 47 -0.37 -4.38 18.24
N TYR A 48 -0.41 -4.90 17.00
CA TYR A 48 -0.13 -6.31 16.72
C TYR A 48 1.37 -6.63 16.83
N ASP A 49 1.72 -7.60 17.68
CA ASP A 49 3.09 -8.05 17.88
C ASP A 49 3.63 -8.80 16.65
N GLU A 50 2.84 -9.73 16.10
CA GLU A 50 3.20 -10.51 14.92
C GLU A 50 2.22 -10.33 13.74
N PRO A 51 2.67 -10.54 12.48
CA PRO A 51 1.80 -10.52 11.30
C PRO A 51 0.62 -11.49 11.38
N SER A 52 0.84 -12.65 12.01
CA SER A 52 -0.19 -13.65 12.27
C SER A 52 -1.31 -13.12 13.18
N ASP A 53 -0.98 -12.31 14.19
CA ASP A 53 -1.96 -11.80 15.16
C ASP A 53 -3.00 -10.90 14.49
N PHE A 54 -2.57 -10.08 13.53
CA PHE A 54 -3.47 -9.28 12.71
C PHE A 54 -4.46 -10.13 11.92
N LEU A 55 -3.96 -11.14 11.18
CA LEU A 55 -4.83 -12.02 10.38
C LEU A 55 -5.77 -12.85 11.25
N ARG A 56 -5.29 -13.34 12.40
CA ARG A 56 -6.11 -14.01 13.41
C ARG A 56 -7.20 -13.08 13.92
N ASN A 57 -6.88 -11.82 14.20
CA ASN A 57 -7.86 -10.83 14.65
C ASN A 57 -8.94 -10.58 13.60
N LEU A 58 -8.59 -10.46 12.32
CA LEU A 58 -9.57 -10.31 11.23
C LEU A 58 -10.52 -11.51 11.17
N LEU A 59 -9.99 -12.73 11.14
CA LEU A 59 -10.81 -13.95 11.09
C LEU A 59 -11.63 -14.14 12.37
N PHE A 60 -11.06 -13.85 13.53
CA PHE A 60 -11.74 -13.96 14.80
C PHE A 60 -12.87 -12.93 14.89
N SER A 61 -12.64 -11.68 14.52
CA SER A 61 -13.69 -10.64 14.56
C SER A 61 -14.87 -10.96 13.63
N GLU A 62 -14.60 -11.53 12.45
CA GLU A 62 -15.65 -11.93 11.50
C GLU A 62 -16.43 -13.17 11.96
N TYR A 63 -15.74 -14.17 12.52
CA TYR A 63 -16.33 -15.48 12.78
C TYR A 63 -16.59 -15.81 14.26
N SER A 64 -16.08 -15.00 15.21
CA SER A 64 -16.52 -15.03 16.60
C SER A 64 -17.98 -14.56 16.65
N SER A 65 -18.84 -15.22 17.42
CA SER A 65 -20.31 -15.04 17.38
C SER A 65 -21.04 -15.60 16.15
N GLY A 66 -20.32 -15.95 15.07
CA GLY A 66 -20.82 -16.64 13.88
C GLY A 66 -21.01 -18.13 14.15
N HIS A 67 -22.01 -18.49 14.94
CA HIS A 67 -22.36 -19.85 15.35
C HIS A 67 -22.90 -20.73 14.19
N ASP A 68 -22.35 -20.61 12.99
CA ASP A 68 -22.69 -21.46 11.85
C ASP A 68 -21.60 -22.51 11.62
N ARG A 69 -22.03 -23.74 11.36
CA ARG A 69 -21.20 -24.88 10.96
C ARG A 69 -20.42 -24.62 9.67
N ASN A 70 -20.79 -23.61 8.91
CA ASN A 70 -20.16 -23.20 7.66
C ASN A 70 -18.97 -22.25 7.83
N ASN A 71 -18.47 -22.03 9.06
CA ASN A 71 -17.24 -21.27 9.29
C ASN A 71 -16.08 -21.82 8.40
N PRO A 72 -15.53 -21.00 7.49
CA PRO A 72 -14.48 -21.40 6.56
C PRO A 72 -13.22 -21.95 7.24
N VAL A 73 -12.89 -21.46 8.45
CA VAL A 73 -11.75 -21.95 9.25
C VAL A 73 -11.93 -23.42 9.59
N PHE A 74 -13.10 -23.80 10.13
CA PHE A 74 -13.38 -25.21 10.44
C PHE A 74 -13.50 -26.07 9.19
N ALA A 75 -14.05 -25.53 8.10
CA ALA A 75 -14.11 -26.26 6.83
C ALA A 75 -12.71 -26.54 6.28
N PHE A 76 -11.80 -25.57 6.37
CA PHE A 76 -10.41 -25.71 5.96
C PHE A 76 -9.68 -26.76 6.80
N LEU A 77 -9.79 -26.71 8.13
CA LEU A 77 -9.18 -27.69 9.04
C LEU A 77 -9.76 -29.12 8.85
N LYS A 78 -11.07 -29.25 8.58
CA LYS A 78 -11.71 -30.55 8.29
C LYS A 78 -11.29 -31.11 6.92
N SER A 79 -10.87 -30.25 5.99
CA SER A 79 -10.43 -30.69 4.66
C SER A 79 -9.08 -31.41 4.68
N GLY A 80 -8.31 -31.27 5.77
CA GLY A 80 -6.96 -31.83 5.90
C GLY A 80 -5.91 -31.17 5.00
N LYS A 81 -6.22 -29.99 4.43
CA LYS A 81 -5.27 -29.20 3.63
C LYS A 81 -4.29 -28.40 4.47
N ALA A 82 -4.65 -28.10 5.72
CA ALA A 82 -3.77 -27.42 6.64
C ALA A 82 -2.52 -28.28 6.89
N LYS A 83 -1.36 -27.64 6.88
CA LYS A 83 -0.05 -28.29 6.92
C LYS A 83 0.16 -29.01 8.25
N ASP A 84 -0.16 -28.31 9.34
CA ASP A 84 0.26 -28.68 10.70
C ASP A 84 -0.91 -28.80 11.68
N ALA A 85 -2.14 -28.61 11.20
CA ALA A 85 -3.36 -28.66 11.99
C ALA A 85 -4.48 -29.41 11.25
N ARG A 86 -5.36 -30.11 11.98
CA ARG A 86 -6.58 -30.70 11.43
C ARG A 86 -7.66 -30.87 12.48
N LEU A 87 -8.91 -30.86 12.04
CA LEU A 87 -10.07 -31.01 12.92
C LEU A 87 -10.76 -32.36 12.70
N GLU A 88 -10.79 -33.20 13.73
CA GLU A 88 -11.31 -34.57 13.66
C GLU A 88 -12.43 -34.82 14.66
N TYR A 89 -13.41 -35.64 14.28
CA TYR A 89 -14.49 -36.03 15.18
C TYR A 89 -14.19 -37.35 15.87
N ASN A 90 -14.03 -37.32 17.19
CA ASN A 90 -13.85 -38.52 17.99
C ASN A 90 -15.20 -39.12 18.41
N ARG A 91 -15.53 -40.28 17.87
CA ARG A 91 -16.81 -40.98 18.14
C ARG A 91 -16.95 -41.48 19.58
N SER A 92 -15.83 -41.76 20.25
CA SER A 92 -15.83 -42.33 21.60
C SER A 92 -16.15 -41.27 22.66
N THR A 93 -15.53 -40.09 22.54
CA THR A 93 -15.76 -38.93 23.42
C THR A 93 -16.91 -38.05 22.95
N ARG A 94 -17.30 -38.16 21.67
CA ARG A 94 -18.27 -37.28 21.00
C ARG A 94 -17.81 -35.82 20.96
N GLU A 95 -16.50 -35.64 20.78
CA GLU A 95 -15.86 -34.34 20.72
C GLU A 95 -15.29 -34.08 19.33
N TRP A 96 -15.23 -32.80 18.96
CA TRP A 96 -14.36 -32.33 17.90
C TRP A 96 -13.00 -32.03 18.51
N GLU A 97 -11.95 -32.64 17.96
CA GLU A 97 -10.57 -32.55 18.42
C GLU A 97 -9.76 -31.78 17.38
N LEU A 98 -9.18 -30.65 17.79
CA LEU A 98 -8.09 -30.01 17.08
C LEU A 98 -6.82 -30.82 17.32
N ARG A 99 -6.19 -31.26 16.24
CA ARG A 99 -4.94 -32.00 16.27
C ARG A 99 -3.84 -31.20 15.58
N GLU A 100 -2.70 -31.13 16.23
CA GLU A 100 -1.51 -30.42 15.74
C GLU A 100 -0.32 -31.38 15.60
N ASN A 101 0.57 -31.07 14.67
CA ASN A 101 1.76 -31.86 14.38
C ASN A 101 3.00 -31.29 15.08
N GLN A 102 3.72 -32.14 15.80
CA GLN A 102 4.97 -31.78 16.45
C GLN A 102 6.17 -32.02 15.51
N HIS A 103 6.68 -30.95 14.90
CA HIS A 103 7.83 -31.01 13.96
C HIS A 103 9.20 -31.29 14.58
N TRP A 104 9.28 -31.51 15.89
CA TRP A 104 10.56 -31.70 16.59
C TRP A 104 10.99 -33.17 16.73
N SER A 105 10.12 -34.14 16.43
CA SER A 105 10.44 -35.57 16.40
C SER A 105 10.47 -36.13 14.97
N SER A 106 11.29 -37.17 14.74
CA SER A 106 11.33 -37.89 13.45
C SER A 106 10.04 -38.62 13.10
N ASP A 107 9.19 -38.84 14.12
CA ASP A 107 7.81 -39.31 13.97
C ASP A 107 6.89 -38.09 13.98
N SER A 108 6.08 -37.93 12.93
CA SER A 108 5.03 -36.91 12.82
C SER A 108 3.88 -37.26 13.77
N ASP A 109 4.11 -37.09 15.07
CA ASP A 109 3.14 -37.40 16.10
C ASP A 109 2.11 -36.27 16.23
N TRP A 110 0.87 -36.62 15.88
CA TRP A 110 -0.28 -35.75 16.03
C TRP A 110 -0.83 -35.88 17.45
N TYR A 111 -0.94 -34.77 18.16
CA TYR A 111 -1.55 -34.71 19.49
C TYR A 111 -2.83 -33.90 19.46
N VAL A 112 -3.74 -34.16 20.40
CA VAL A 112 -4.94 -33.32 20.60
C VAL A 112 -4.51 -32.10 21.40
N SER A 113 -4.52 -30.93 20.78
CA SER A 113 -4.19 -29.67 21.44
C SER A 113 -5.40 -29.05 22.13
N SER A 114 -6.58 -29.20 21.52
CA SER A 114 -7.83 -28.65 22.01
C SER A 114 -9.03 -29.52 21.59
N SER A 115 -10.10 -29.56 22.38
CA SER A 115 -11.33 -30.27 22.01
C SER A 115 -12.57 -29.65 22.61
N TYR A 116 -13.70 -29.73 21.90
CA TYR A 116 -15.01 -29.32 22.42
C TYR A 116 -16.10 -30.36 22.15
N ALA A 117 -17.10 -30.39 23.02
CA ALA A 117 -18.23 -31.32 22.92
C ALA A 117 -19.08 -31.04 21.67
N ALA A 118 -19.24 -32.03 20.79
CA ALA A 118 -20.04 -31.88 19.57
C ALA A 118 -21.54 -31.68 19.85
N SER A 119 -21.98 -31.89 21.10
CA SER A 119 -23.32 -31.53 21.57
C SER A 119 -23.61 -30.04 21.52
N LEU A 120 -22.57 -29.18 21.51
CA LEU A 120 -22.70 -27.73 21.39
C LEU A 120 -23.22 -27.29 20.01
N LYS A 121 -23.25 -28.21 19.03
CA LYS A 121 -23.83 -28.06 17.68
C LYS A 121 -23.32 -26.85 16.90
N ASP A 122 -23.92 -25.69 17.18
CA ASP A 122 -23.81 -24.42 16.47
C ASP A 122 -23.05 -23.40 17.36
N GLU A 123 -23.08 -23.60 18.69
CA GLU A 123 -22.36 -22.78 19.69
C GLU A 123 -20.91 -23.25 19.83
N VAL A 124 -20.11 -23.13 18.76
CA VAL A 124 -18.66 -23.35 18.89
C VAL A 124 -18.09 -22.27 19.81
N PRO A 125 -17.37 -22.64 20.89
CA PRO A 125 -16.83 -21.65 21.80
C PRO A 125 -15.75 -20.78 21.15
N ASP A 126 -15.73 -19.49 21.48
CA ASP A 126 -14.73 -18.54 20.95
C ASP A 126 -13.30 -18.97 21.25
N TRP A 127 -13.03 -19.50 22.44
CA TRP A 127 -11.70 -20.04 22.79
C TRP A 127 -11.27 -21.18 21.86
N PHE A 128 -12.21 -21.98 21.35
CA PHE A 128 -11.89 -23.07 20.42
C PHE A 128 -11.61 -22.53 19.01
N LEU A 129 -12.28 -21.47 18.60
CA LEU A 129 -11.94 -20.75 17.36
C LEU A 129 -10.54 -20.13 17.47
N ASP A 130 -10.22 -19.51 18.60
CA ASP A 130 -8.90 -18.93 18.86
C ASP A 130 -7.79 -20.01 18.82
N ASP A 131 -8.00 -21.16 19.44
CA ASP A 131 -7.10 -22.32 19.33
C ASP A 131 -6.93 -22.77 17.87
N CYS A 132 -8.03 -22.87 17.11
CA CYS A 132 -7.97 -23.26 15.70
C CYS A 132 -7.18 -22.26 14.84
N LEU A 133 -7.36 -20.96 15.07
CA LEU A 133 -6.64 -19.90 14.35
C LEU A 133 -5.16 -19.87 14.77
N SER A 134 -4.87 -20.17 16.03
CA SER A 134 -3.51 -20.25 16.55
C SER A 134 -2.70 -21.37 15.93
N ALA A 135 -3.35 -22.49 15.61
CA ALA A 135 -2.73 -23.66 14.98
C ALA A 135 -2.43 -23.50 13.48
N LEU A 136 -2.92 -22.44 12.83
CA LEU A 136 -2.69 -22.17 11.40
C LEU A 136 -1.43 -21.32 11.17
N THR A 137 -0.75 -21.59 10.07
CA THR A 137 0.38 -20.77 9.61
C THR A 137 -0.10 -19.42 9.07
N THR A 138 0.77 -18.40 9.06
CA THR A 138 0.45 -17.06 8.51
C THR A 138 -0.07 -17.12 7.07
N GLY A 139 0.50 -18.01 6.23
CA GLY A 139 0.04 -18.18 4.85
C GLY A 139 -1.37 -18.77 4.74
N GLU A 140 -1.72 -19.72 5.63
CA GLU A 140 -3.07 -20.30 5.67
C GLU A 140 -4.10 -19.31 6.20
N LEU A 141 -3.74 -18.54 7.24
CA LEU A 141 -4.55 -17.44 7.75
C LEU A 141 -4.82 -16.41 6.65
N PHE A 142 -3.78 -16.02 5.91
CA PHE A 142 -3.90 -15.08 4.81
C PHE A 142 -4.86 -15.59 3.72
N SER A 143 -4.71 -16.85 3.28
CA SER A 143 -5.60 -17.44 2.28
C SER A 143 -7.06 -17.53 2.73
N LEU A 144 -7.33 -17.62 4.04
CA LEU A 144 -8.68 -17.56 4.60
C LEU A 144 -9.22 -16.12 4.60
N VAL A 145 -8.39 -15.13 4.94
CA VAL A 145 -8.76 -13.71 4.90
C VAL A 145 -9.06 -13.27 3.47
N GLU A 146 -8.27 -13.70 2.48
CA GLU A 146 -8.51 -13.41 1.05
C GLU A 146 -9.87 -13.93 0.55
N GLN A 147 -10.46 -14.91 1.24
CA GLN A 147 -11.77 -15.49 0.89
C GLN A 147 -12.94 -14.88 1.68
N MET A 148 -12.66 -13.93 2.59
CA MET A 148 -13.71 -13.26 3.35
C MET A 148 -14.62 -12.44 2.43
N ASP A 149 -15.93 -12.50 2.67
CA ASP A 149 -16.91 -11.75 1.88
C ASP A 149 -16.70 -10.24 2.08
N GLY A 150 -16.48 -9.51 0.98
CA GLY A 150 -16.27 -8.08 1.04
C GLY A 150 -14.90 -7.66 1.59
N MET A 151 -13.89 -8.54 1.60
CA MET A 151 -12.51 -8.19 1.94
C MET A 151 -11.67 -8.04 0.67
N VAL A 152 -10.84 -7.00 0.62
CA VAL A 152 -9.73 -6.91 -0.34
C VAL A 152 -8.46 -6.67 0.45
N ILE A 153 -7.50 -7.57 0.33
CA ILE A 153 -6.21 -7.51 1.03
C ILE A 153 -5.09 -7.85 0.05
N LEU A 154 -4.00 -7.09 0.09
CA LEU A 154 -2.82 -7.31 -0.74
C LEU A 154 -1.56 -7.35 0.13
N PRO A 155 -0.60 -8.23 -0.15
CA PRO A 155 0.69 -8.23 0.54
C PRO A 155 1.47 -6.97 0.19
N LEU A 156 2.28 -6.48 1.13
CA LEU A 156 3.23 -5.39 0.93
C LEU A 156 4.64 -5.93 1.01
N TYR A 157 5.44 -5.64 -0.02
CA TYR A 157 6.85 -6.00 -0.08
C TYR A 157 7.71 -4.75 -0.09
N LEU A 158 8.81 -4.77 0.65
CA LEU A 158 9.79 -3.69 0.69
C LEU A 158 11.12 -4.18 0.12
N TYR A 159 11.81 -3.34 -0.62
CA TYR A 159 13.22 -3.50 -1.01
C TYR A 159 14.03 -2.36 -0.38
N ASP A 160 15.12 -2.70 0.33
CA ASP A 160 15.95 -1.77 1.10
C ASP A 160 17.43 -1.87 0.70
N HIS A 161 17.86 -1.01 -0.24
CA HIS A 161 19.25 -0.95 -0.71
C HIS A 161 19.65 0.48 -1.12
N SER A 162 20.24 1.22 -0.18
CA SER A 162 20.60 2.66 -0.32
C SER A 162 19.40 3.61 -0.46
N GLY A 163 18.22 3.12 -0.11
CA GLY A 163 16.90 3.74 -0.25
C GLY A 163 15.84 2.64 -0.16
N ILE A 164 14.58 3.02 0.01
CA ILE A 164 13.48 2.06 0.09
C ILE A 164 12.46 2.24 -1.03
N THR A 165 11.91 1.12 -1.49
CA THR A 165 10.79 1.07 -2.42
C THR A 165 9.85 -0.07 -2.04
N MET A 166 8.56 0.11 -2.29
CA MET A 166 7.48 -0.79 -1.91
C MET A 166 6.58 -1.14 -3.09
N ASN A 167 6.06 -2.37 -3.10
CA ASN A 167 5.01 -2.79 -4.04
C ASN A 167 4.13 -3.91 -3.48
N THR A 168 3.14 -4.36 -4.26
CA THR A 168 2.22 -5.45 -3.90
C THR A 168 2.54 -6.80 -4.57
N CYS A 169 3.57 -6.88 -5.41
CA CYS A 169 3.86 -8.05 -6.24
C CYS A 169 5.20 -8.75 -5.92
N GLY A 170 6.01 -8.15 -5.05
CA GLY A 170 7.30 -8.66 -4.63
C GLY A 170 8.48 -8.15 -5.45
N PHE A 171 9.68 -8.53 -5.00
CA PHE A 171 10.94 -8.29 -5.69
C PHE A 171 11.68 -9.61 -5.91
N SER A 172 12.56 -9.64 -6.91
CA SER A 172 13.35 -10.84 -7.21
C SER A 172 14.56 -11.01 -6.28
N CYS A 173 14.95 -9.97 -5.54
CA CYS A 173 16.12 -10.00 -4.65
C CYS A 173 15.79 -10.71 -3.32
N PRO A 174 16.41 -11.86 -3.00
CA PRO A 174 16.06 -12.61 -1.79
C PRO A 174 16.73 -12.08 -0.50
N TRP A 175 17.65 -11.12 -0.61
CA TRP A 175 18.45 -10.63 0.52
C TRP A 175 17.94 -9.31 1.07
N ASP A 176 17.70 -8.37 0.15
CA ASP A 176 17.35 -6.99 0.46
C ASP A 176 15.84 -6.73 0.29
N SER A 177 15.04 -7.77 0.07
CA SER A 177 13.58 -7.66 0.02
C SER A 177 12.85 -8.70 0.86
N GLY A 178 11.64 -8.35 1.25
CA GLY A 178 10.75 -9.24 1.97
C GLY A 178 9.34 -8.67 2.08
N GLN A 179 8.39 -9.52 2.46
CA GLN A 179 7.06 -9.07 2.82
C GLN A 179 7.14 -8.35 4.16
N VAL A 180 6.60 -7.13 4.22
CA VAL A 180 6.61 -6.28 5.41
C VAL A 180 5.22 -6.08 6.00
N GLY A 181 4.15 -6.47 5.31
CA GLY A 181 2.80 -6.26 5.81
C GLY A 181 1.72 -6.52 4.80
N TRP A 182 0.58 -5.85 5.00
CA TRP A 182 -0.55 -5.87 4.09
C TRP A 182 -1.21 -4.49 3.99
N ILE A 183 -1.78 -4.20 2.83
CA ILE A 183 -2.80 -3.16 2.66
C ILE A 183 -4.16 -3.84 2.51
N TYR A 184 -5.19 -3.33 3.18
CA TYR A 184 -6.52 -3.92 3.11
C TYR A 184 -7.66 -2.89 3.17
N ALA A 185 -8.81 -3.27 2.62
CA ALA A 185 -10.08 -2.61 2.82
C ALA A 185 -11.12 -3.65 3.24
N ASP A 186 -11.75 -3.43 4.39
CA ASP A 186 -12.79 -4.31 4.91
C ASP A 186 -14.17 -4.00 4.30
N LYS A 187 -15.12 -4.90 4.54
CA LYS A 187 -16.47 -4.83 4.00
C LYS A 187 -17.18 -3.52 4.33
N ALA A 188 -17.02 -3.02 5.56
CA ALA A 188 -17.70 -1.81 6.00
C ALA A 188 -17.16 -0.58 5.25
N VAL A 189 -15.83 -0.50 5.09
CA VAL A 189 -15.17 0.58 4.32
C VAL A 189 -15.60 0.54 2.86
N ILE A 190 -15.59 -0.64 2.23
CA ILE A 190 -15.98 -0.79 0.82
C ILE A 190 -17.46 -0.42 0.62
N GLU A 191 -18.35 -0.86 1.52
CA GLU A 191 -19.77 -0.54 1.45
C GLU A 191 -20.04 0.95 1.65
N GLN A 192 -19.27 1.61 2.52
CA GLN A 192 -19.36 3.05 2.73
C GLN A 192 -18.97 3.84 1.48
N GLU A 193 -17.87 3.47 0.82
CA GLU A 193 -17.33 4.23 -0.32
C GLU A 193 -18.03 3.91 -1.65
N HIS A 194 -18.43 2.66 -1.87
CA HIS A 194 -18.94 2.19 -3.16
C HIS A 194 -20.37 1.63 -3.11
N GLY A 195 -20.97 1.52 -1.92
CA GLY A 195 -22.29 0.95 -1.75
C GLY A 195 -22.28 -0.57 -1.88
N LYS A 196 -23.21 -1.13 -2.65
CA LYS A 196 -23.38 -2.59 -2.71
C LYS A 196 -22.14 -3.26 -3.33
N ILE A 197 -21.53 -4.19 -2.61
CA ILE A 197 -20.39 -4.98 -3.10
C ILE A 197 -20.77 -5.84 -4.31
N THR A 198 -19.98 -5.71 -5.37
CA THR A 198 -19.99 -6.56 -6.57
C THR A 198 -18.55 -6.93 -6.96
N PRO A 199 -18.33 -7.96 -7.80
CA PRO A 199 -16.99 -8.30 -8.27
C PRO A 199 -16.25 -7.14 -8.96
N GLU A 200 -16.98 -6.30 -9.69
CA GLU A 200 -16.41 -5.11 -10.34
C GLU A 200 -15.94 -4.06 -9.31
N ILE A 201 -16.66 -3.92 -8.20
CA ILE A 201 -16.26 -3.03 -7.10
C ILE A 201 -15.05 -3.58 -6.38
N LEU A 202 -15.00 -4.89 -6.10
CA LEU A 202 -13.82 -5.51 -5.46
C LEU A 202 -12.56 -5.34 -6.32
N GLU A 203 -12.69 -5.49 -7.65
CA GLU A 203 -11.59 -5.25 -8.57
C GLU A 203 -11.18 -3.78 -8.61
N LYS A 204 -12.14 -2.85 -8.56
CA LYS A 204 -11.84 -1.41 -8.46
C LYS A 204 -11.11 -1.09 -7.15
N VAL A 205 -11.57 -1.63 -6.02
CA VAL A 205 -10.91 -1.46 -4.72
C VAL A 205 -9.49 -2.01 -4.78
N ARG A 206 -9.28 -3.21 -5.37
CA ARG A 206 -7.94 -3.79 -5.56
C ARG A 206 -7.02 -2.84 -6.30
N GLN A 207 -7.48 -2.23 -7.40
CA GLN A 207 -6.73 -1.25 -8.18
C GLN A 207 -6.45 0.03 -7.38
N THR A 208 -7.41 0.49 -6.56
CA THR A 208 -7.21 1.62 -5.65
C THR A 208 -6.13 1.31 -4.61
N LEU A 209 -6.14 0.13 -3.99
CA LEU A 209 -5.09 -0.28 -3.04
C LEU A 209 -3.71 -0.33 -3.71
N GLU A 210 -3.62 -0.84 -4.94
CA GLU A 210 -2.37 -0.83 -5.71
C GLU A 210 -1.88 0.60 -6.02
N ALA A 211 -2.81 1.50 -6.35
CA ALA A 211 -2.50 2.91 -6.60
C ALA A 211 -2.00 3.61 -5.32
N GLU A 212 -2.63 3.39 -4.18
CA GLU A 212 -2.20 3.95 -2.89
C GLU A 212 -0.80 3.46 -2.48
N VAL A 213 -0.49 2.19 -2.74
CA VAL A 213 0.87 1.65 -2.53
C VAL A 213 1.86 2.34 -3.45
N LYS A 214 1.49 2.55 -4.72
CA LYS A 214 2.36 3.23 -5.69
C LYS A 214 2.60 4.69 -5.32
N GLU A 215 1.57 5.39 -4.86
CA GLU A 215 1.67 6.78 -4.40
C GLU A 215 2.57 6.88 -3.16
N TYR A 216 2.42 5.95 -2.21
CA TYR A 216 3.33 5.88 -1.08
C TYR A 216 4.77 5.54 -1.50
N ASP A 217 4.96 4.68 -2.49
CA ASP A 217 6.29 4.40 -3.07
C ASP A 217 6.94 5.63 -3.70
N TYR A 218 6.17 6.49 -4.38
CA TYR A 218 6.66 7.78 -4.87
C TYR A 218 7.17 8.68 -3.74
N TYR A 219 6.43 8.73 -2.63
CA TYR A 219 6.87 9.44 -1.45
C TYR A 219 8.16 8.83 -0.86
N LEU A 220 8.21 7.50 -0.69
CA LEU A 220 9.37 6.78 -0.14
C LEU A 220 10.65 6.95 -0.99
N THR A 221 10.50 7.13 -2.30
CA THR A 221 11.59 7.28 -3.26
C THR A 221 11.94 8.74 -3.56
N ASN A 222 11.33 9.70 -2.84
CA ASN A 222 11.48 11.15 -3.03
C ASN A 222 11.09 11.63 -4.44
N GLN A 223 10.11 10.99 -5.06
CA GLN A 223 9.52 11.41 -6.33
C GLN A 223 8.35 12.38 -6.07
N CYS A 224 8.67 13.46 -5.35
CA CYS A 224 7.75 14.51 -4.93
C CYS A 224 8.16 15.83 -5.58
N TYR A 225 7.22 16.54 -6.19
CA TYR A 225 7.52 17.71 -7.01
C TYR A 225 6.52 18.84 -6.83
N GLY A 226 6.97 20.04 -7.18
CA GLY A 226 6.11 21.18 -7.46
C GLY A 226 6.55 21.89 -8.74
N PHE A 227 5.74 22.85 -9.18
CA PHE A 227 6.12 23.74 -10.25
C PHE A 227 5.99 25.21 -9.82
N GLN A 228 6.82 26.04 -10.43
CA GLN A 228 6.69 27.49 -10.39
C GLN A 228 6.71 28.02 -11.83
N LEU A 229 5.74 28.87 -12.16
CA LEU A 229 5.60 29.51 -13.46
C LEU A 229 5.82 31.01 -13.30
N PHE A 230 6.76 31.53 -14.06
CA PHE A 230 7.07 32.95 -14.12
C PHE A 230 6.67 33.53 -15.47
N LYS A 231 6.17 34.76 -15.46
CA LYS A 231 6.01 35.60 -16.65
C LYS A 231 6.99 36.75 -16.51
N GLU A 232 8.00 36.77 -17.37
CA GLU A 232 9.20 37.60 -17.17
C GLU A 232 9.80 37.29 -15.78
N ASP A 233 9.88 38.28 -14.89
CA ASP A 233 10.48 38.15 -13.55
C ASP A 233 9.41 37.98 -12.44
N VAL A 234 8.13 37.80 -12.80
CA VAL A 234 7.02 37.73 -11.84
C VAL A 234 6.47 36.31 -11.80
N GLU A 235 6.50 35.68 -10.61
CA GLU A 235 5.79 34.42 -10.37
C GLU A 235 4.29 34.65 -10.56
N VAL A 236 3.70 33.92 -11.50
CA VAL A 236 2.26 34.01 -11.84
C VAL A 236 1.47 32.84 -11.31
N ASP A 237 2.11 31.69 -11.09
CA ASP A 237 1.48 30.50 -10.53
C ASP A 237 2.50 29.56 -9.90
N SER A 238 2.08 28.82 -8.88
CA SER A 238 2.85 27.76 -8.26
C SER A 238 1.96 26.74 -7.59
N CYS A 239 2.29 25.46 -7.75
CA CYS A 239 1.55 24.36 -7.14
C CYS A 239 2.51 23.24 -6.75
N TRP A 240 2.26 22.61 -5.61
CA TRP A 240 3.13 21.61 -4.97
C TRP A 240 2.32 20.35 -4.62
N GLY A 241 3.01 19.28 -4.24
CA GLY A 241 2.37 18.01 -3.85
C GLY A 241 2.14 17.04 -5.00
N PHE A 242 2.86 17.17 -6.12
CA PHE A 242 2.81 16.20 -7.21
C PHE A 242 3.66 14.97 -6.86
N LEU A 243 3.03 13.81 -6.77
CA LEU A 243 3.70 12.52 -6.58
C LEU A 243 3.65 11.73 -7.89
N GLY A 244 4.80 11.30 -8.40
CA GLY A 244 4.79 10.53 -9.64
C GLY A 244 6.13 10.39 -10.35
N GLU A 245 6.12 9.64 -11.43
CA GLU A 245 7.23 9.72 -12.38
C GLU A 245 7.27 11.10 -13.01
N ILE A 246 8.46 11.62 -13.29
CA ILE A 246 8.63 12.99 -13.79
C ILE A 246 7.79 13.28 -15.06
N ARG A 247 7.54 12.28 -15.90
CA ARG A 247 6.69 12.43 -17.10
C ARG A 247 5.22 12.62 -16.76
N ASP A 248 4.71 11.88 -15.78
CA ASP A 248 3.33 12.01 -15.33
C ASP A 248 3.13 13.38 -14.67
N VAL A 249 4.13 13.86 -13.93
CA VAL A 249 4.15 15.21 -13.34
C VAL A 249 4.15 16.28 -14.43
N GLN A 250 4.98 16.14 -15.46
CA GLN A 250 4.97 17.05 -16.61
C GLN A 250 3.58 17.12 -17.26
N ASP A 251 2.94 15.98 -17.48
CA ASP A 251 1.59 15.94 -18.04
C ASP A 251 0.55 16.61 -17.13
N ALA A 252 0.62 16.40 -15.81
CA ALA A 252 -0.26 17.06 -14.84
C ALA A 252 -0.06 18.59 -14.80
N VAL A 253 1.18 19.07 -14.92
CA VAL A 253 1.51 20.50 -14.95
C VAL A 253 0.86 21.19 -16.15
N LYS A 254 0.70 20.52 -17.30
CA LYS A 254 0.03 21.09 -18.48
C LYS A 254 -1.39 21.55 -18.19
N GLU A 255 -2.10 20.86 -17.30
CA GLU A 255 -3.49 21.19 -16.94
C GLU A 255 -3.60 22.44 -16.06
N HIS A 256 -2.49 22.89 -15.48
CA HIS A 256 -2.42 24.07 -14.62
C HIS A 256 -1.95 25.33 -15.35
N LEU A 257 -1.48 25.21 -16.60
CA LEU A 257 -0.95 26.36 -17.33
C LEU A 257 -2.05 27.36 -17.70
N PRO A 258 -1.76 28.68 -17.62
CA PRO A 258 -2.67 29.73 -18.11
C PRO A 258 -3.03 29.55 -19.59
N GLU A 259 -4.23 29.98 -19.99
CA GLU A 259 -4.72 29.86 -21.38
C GLU A 259 -3.81 30.56 -22.42
N ASP A 260 -3.08 31.61 -22.02
CA ASP A 260 -2.15 32.35 -22.88
C ASP A 260 -0.73 31.77 -22.88
N CYS A 261 -0.46 30.73 -22.07
CA CYS A 261 0.79 30.01 -22.04
C CYS A 261 0.75 28.83 -23.03
N ASN A 262 1.78 28.71 -23.87
CA ASN A 262 1.86 27.60 -24.83
C ASN A 262 2.25 26.30 -24.09
N PRO A 263 1.43 25.24 -24.12
CA PRO A 263 1.71 23.99 -23.40
C PRO A 263 2.98 23.26 -23.89
N ALA A 264 3.51 23.62 -25.07
CA ALA A 264 4.79 23.11 -25.55
C ALA A 264 5.98 23.48 -24.65
N ILE A 265 5.82 24.42 -23.70
CA ILE A 265 6.86 24.75 -22.71
C ILE A 265 7.23 23.53 -21.86
N VAL A 266 6.27 22.67 -21.54
CA VAL A 266 6.49 21.45 -20.76
C VAL A 266 7.36 20.45 -21.52
N GLU A 267 7.14 20.31 -22.82
CA GLU A 267 7.95 19.45 -23.69
C GLU A 267 9.38 19.95 -23.88
N SER A 268 9.61 21.23 -23.55
CA SER A 268 10.90 21.89 -23.65
C SER A 268 11.69 21.87 -22.35
N LEU A 269 11.16 21.24 -21.28
CA LEU A 269 11.84 21.12 -19.98
C LEU A 269 13.13 20.32 -20.08
N GLN A 270 14.20 20.90 -19.52
CA GLN A 270 15.52 20.31 -19.48
C GLN A 270 16.02 20.22 -18.03
N PHE A 271 16.66 19.11 -17.70
CA PHE A 271 17.31 18.94 -16.39
C PHE A 271 18.43 19.95 -16.20
N GLN A 272 18.46 20.57 -15.03
CA GLN A 272 19.58 21.36 -14.58
C GLN A 272 20.47 20.49 -13.68
N TYR A 273 21.75 20.45 -14.03
CA TYR A 273 22.77 19.65 -13.32
C TYR A 273 23.56 20.47 -12.29
N GLU A 274 23.41 21.80 -12.33
CA GLU A 274 23.97 22.73 -11.36
C GLU A 274 22.89 23.11 -10.34
N GLU A 275 23.32 23.61 -9.18
CA GLU A 275 22.40 24.16 -8.18
C GLU A 275 21.62 25.31 -8.82
N LEU A 276 20.29 25.18 -8.86
CA LEU A 276 19.43 26.15 -9.51
C LEU A 276 19.09 27.27 -8.52
N ASP A 277 19.61 28.46 -8.79
CA ASP A 277 19.09 29.70 -8.24
C ASP A 277 18.13 30.31 -9.26
N ILE A 278 16.83 30.38 -8.91
CA ILE A 278 15.78 30.86 -9.81
C ILE A 278 15.98 32.34 -10.14
N ASP A 279 16.37 33.15 -9.16
CA ASP A 279 16.58 34.59 -9.34
C ASP A 279 17.77 34.82 -10.28
N GLU A 280 18.89 34.12 -10.06
CA GLU A 280 20.05 34.21 -10.97
C GLU A 280 19.71 33.72 -12.39
N TYR A 281 18.91 32.66 -12.51
CA TYR A 281 18.48 32.14 -13.81
C TYR A 281 17.62 33.14 -14.58
N LEU A 282 16.66 33.77 -13.91
CA LEU A 282 15.80 34.81 -14.52
C LEU A 282 16.59 36.06 -14.87
N GLU A 283 17.49 36.53 -14.00
CA GLU A 283 18.37 37.66 -14.28
C GLU A 283 19.23 37.41 -15.54
N ARG A 284 19.81 36.22 -15.68
CA ARG A 284 20.58 35.84 -16.87
C ARG A 284 19.75 35.85 -18.15
N LEU A 285 18.53 35.31 -18.11
CA LEU A 285 17.62 35.33 -19.27
C LEU A 285 17.26 36.76 -19.68
N ARG A 286 17.06 37.63 -18.69
CA ARG A 286 16.78 39.04 -18.94
C ARG A 286 17.96 39.74 -19.58
N GLU A 287 19.18 39.55 -19.07
CA GLU A 287 20.41 40.10 -19.67
C GLU A 287 20.64 39.64 -21.10
N GLU A 288 20.39 38.35 -21.39
CA GLU A 288 20.50 37.80 -22.75
C GLU A 288 19.48 38.43 -23.71
N THR A 289 18.25 38.66 -23.24
CA THR A 289 17.18 39.26 -24.04
C THR A 289 17.44 40.77 -24.28
N GLU A 290 17.86 41.52 -23.25
CA GLU A 290 18.22 42.94 -23.38
C GLU A 290 19.50 43.17 -24.20
N GLY A 291 20.46 42.23 -24.15
CA GLY A 291 21.69 42.27 -24.94
C GLY A 291 21.47 42.05 -26.43
N LEU A 292 20.47 41.24 -26.82
CA LEU A 292 20.07 41.00 -28.21
C LEU A 292 19.39 42.22 -28.85
N ASP A 293 18.65 43.01 -28.07
CA ASP A 293 18.02 44.26 -28.53
C ASP A 293 19.04 45.41 -28.75
N CYS A 294 20.30 45.21 -28.33
CA CYS A 294 21.37 46.19 -28.42
C CYS A 294 22.34 45.99 -29.61
N GLU A 295 22.19 44.97 -30.47
CA GLU A 295 22.98 44.86 -31.70
C GLU A 295 22.40 45.77 -32.81
N PRO A 296 23.11 46.85 -33.24
CA PRO A 296 22.72 47.59 -34.44
C PRO A 296 23.17 46.80 -35.68
N GLY A 297 22.24 46.62 -36.62
CA GLY A 297 22.48 45.94 -37.91
C GLY A 297 23.45 46.62 -38.87
#